data_AF-A0A0D1K577-F1
#
_entry.id   AF-A0A0D1K577-F1
#
_cell.length_a   1.000
_cell.length_b   1.000
_cell.length_c   1.000
_cell.angle_alpha   90.00
_cell.angle_beta   90.00
_cell.angle_gamma   90.00
#
_symmetry.space_group_name_H-M   'P 1'
#
loop_
_entity.id
_entity.type
_entity.pdbx_description
1 polymer ?
#
loop_
_entity_poly.entity_id
_entity_poly.type
_entity_poly.pdbx_seq_one_letter_code
_entity_poly.pdbx_strand_id
1 'polypeptide(L)'
;MRALVGPAGAPGEESFDFNVCSPAWLDQELNSHAIVEGRLLLIARSFDPQRIEDYVRKRIAQASGDDWLTIAGKIARWAHWEFEDYRP
;
A
#
# COMPACT_ATOMS: atom_id res chain seq x y z
N MET A 1 -1.45 -1.97 -7.78
CA MET A 1 -2.66 -1.18 -7.45
C MET A 1 -2.21 0.14 -6.86
N ARG A 2 -3.02 1.19 -7.03
CA ARG A 2 -2.70 2.53 -6.55
C ARG A 2 -3.87 3.06 -5.72
N ALA A 3 -3.57 3.61 -4.55
CA ALA A 3 -4.47 4.46 -3.81
C ALA A 3 -4.03 5.91 -3.98
N LEU A 4 -4.97 6.80 -4.27
CA LEU A 4 -4.76 8.24 -4.16
C LEU A 4 -5.36 8.67 -2.82
N VAL A 5 -4.56 9.31 -1.98
CA VAL A 5 -4.93 9.64 -0.61
C VAL A 5 -4.63 11.11 -0.37
N GLY A 6 -5.61 11.84 0.15
CA GLY A 6 -5.47 13.23 0.55
C GLY A 6 -6.47 13.59 1.63
N PRO A 7 -6.33 14.77 2.27
CA PRO A 7 -7.27 15.23 3.28
C PRO A 7 -8.67 15.42 2.70
N ALA A 8 -9.69 14.98 3.44
CA ALA A 8 -11.08 15.12 2.99
C ALA A 8 -11.46 16.61 2.82
N GLY A 9 -11.97 16.96 1.65
CA GLY A 9 -12.41 18.32 1.33
C GLY A 9 -11.29 19.31 1.01
N ALA A 10 -10.03 18.87 0.97
CA ALA A 10 -8.90 19.67 0.50
C ALA A 10 -8.51 19.29 -0.94
N PRO A 11 -7.95 20.23 -1.72
CA PRO A 11 -7.37 19.90 -3.02
C PRO A 11 -6.05 19.14 -2.84
N GLY A 12 -5.79 18.21 -3.75
CA GLY A 12 -4.55 17.45 -3.79
C GLY A 12 -4.66 16.08 -3.12
N GLU A 13 -3.99 15.13 -3.73
CA GLU A 13 -3.90 13.75 -3.28
C GLU A 13 -2.55 13.21 -3.73
N GLU A 14 -1.99 12.31 -2.93
CA GLU A 14 -0.69 11.72 -3.19
C GLU A 14 -0.86 10.23 -3.48
N SER A 15 0.04 9.70 -4.31
CA SER A 15 -0.04 8.30 -4.72
C SER A 15 0.70 7.35 -3.77
N PHE A 16 0.01 6.25 -3.44
CA PHE A 16 0.50 5.12 -2.66
C PHE A 16 0.33 3.82 -3.45
N ASP A 17 1.43 3.26 -3.93
CA ASP A 17 1.44 2.08 -4.80
C ASP A 17 1.77 0.79 -4.03
N PHE A 18 1.05 -0.29 -4.33
CA PHE A 18 1.32 -1.61 -3.76
C PHE A 18 0.88 -2.72 -4.71
N ASN A 19 1.52 -3.87 -4.59
CA ASN A 19 1.18 -5.08 -5.32
C ASN A 19 0.24 -5.97 -4.50
N VAL A 20 -0.51 -6.80 -5.20
CA VAL A 20 -1.35 -7.83 -4.59
C VAL A 20 -1.00 -9.16 -5.22
N CYS A 21 -0.71 -10.16 -4.40
CA CYS A 21 -0.49 -11.52 -4.87
C CYS A 21 -1.40 -12.52 -4.15
N SER A 22 -1.54 -13.70 -4.75
CA SER A 22 -2.15 -14.85 -4.10
C SER A 22 -1.08 -15.72 -3.43
N PRO A 23 -1.44 -16.52 -2.41
CA PRO A 23 -0.53 -17.52 -1.84
C PRO A 23 0.02 -18.48 -2.90
N ALA A 24 -0.81 -18.87 -3.90
CA ALA A 24 -0.38 -19.74 -4.99
C ALA A 24 0.67 -19.08 -5.90
N TRP A 25 0.51 -17.78 -6.19
CA TRP A 25 1.52 -17.03 -6.93
C TRP A 25 2.82 -16.91 -6.13
N LEU A 26 2.73 -16.62 -4.82
CA LEU A 26 3.91 -16.48 -3.97
C LEU A 26 4.70 -17.80 -3.87
N ASP A 27 4.01 -18.93 -3.76
CA ASP A 27 4.62 -20.26 -3.77
C ASP A 27 5.31 -20.55 -5.11
N GLN A 28 4.67 -20.18 -6.23
CA GLN A 28 5.28 -20.29 -7.55
C GLN A 28 6.52 -19.41 -7.68
N GLU A 29 6.47 -18.17 -7.20
CA GLU A 29 7.58 -17.22 -7.24
C GLU A 29 8.78 -17.74 -6.45
N LEU A 30 8.52 -18.39 -5.31
CA LEU A 30 9.56 -18.98 -4.46
C LEU A 30 10.31 -20.15 -5.12
N ASN A 31 9.73 -20.80 -6.12
CA ASN A 31 10.44 -21.80 -6.93
C ASN A 31 11.53 -21.18 -7.82
N SER A 32 11.33 -19.94 -8.25
CA SER A 32 12.28 -19.18 -9.09
C SER A 32 13.24 -18.34 -8.25
N HIS A 33 12.76 -17.84 -7.10
CA HIS A 33 13.48 -16.94 -6.20
C HIS A 33 13.36 -17.45 -4.77
N ALA A 34 14.46 -17.98 -4.19
CA ALA A 34 14.43 -18.54 -2.84
C ALA A 34 13.99 -17.56 -1.73
N ILE A 35 14.01 -16.24 -2.00
CA ILE A 35 13.57 -15.18 -1.11
C ILE A 35 12.76 -14.17 -1.92
N VAL A 36 11.60 -13.77 -1.40
CA VAL A 36 10.75 -12.70 -1.95
C VAL A 36 10.67 -11.57 -0.92
N GLU A 37 10.93 -10.34 -1.34
CA GLU A 37 10.75 -9.15 -0.50
C GLU A 37 9.26 -8.84 -0.32
N GLY A 38 8.81 -8.75 0.92
CA GLY A 38 7.39 -8.60 1.25
C GLY A 38 6.88 -7.15 1.38
N ARG A 39 7.77 -6.16 1.40
CA ARG A 39 7.34 -4.76 1.46
C ARG A 39 6.56 -4.44 0.20
N LEU A 40 5.49 -3.65 0.32
CA LEU A 40 4.62 -3.27 -0.80
C LEU A 40 3.80 -4.42 -1.38
N LEU A 41 3.77 -5.58 -0.74
CA LEU A 41 3.04 -6.76 -1.22
C LEU A 41 1.91 -7.14 -0.25
N LEU A 42 0.67 -7.00 -0.69
CA LEU A 42 -0.49 -7.53 0.01
C LEU A 42 -0.79 -8.95 -0.47
N ILE A 43 -0.92 -9.89 0.47
CA ILE A 43 -1.25 -11.28 0.15
C ILE A 43 -2.75 -11.49 0.36
N ALA A 44 -3.48 -11.71 -0.73
CA ALA A 44 -4.92 -11.96 -0.72
C ALA A 44 -5.22 -13.39 -1.16
N ARG A 45 -6.16 -14.08 -0.50
CA ARG A 45 -6.52 -15.47 -0.84
C ARG A 45 -6.91 -15.65 -2.32
N SER A 46 -7.58 -14.64 -2.87
CA SER A 46 -7.93 -14.51 -4.28
C SER A 46 -7.95 -13.02 -4.63
N PHE A 47 -7.77 -12.69 -5.91
CA PHE A 47 -7.91 -11.30 -6.36
C PHE A 47 -9.38 -10.92 -6.43
N ASP A 48 -9.83 -10.11 -5.47
CA ASP A 48 -11.16 -9.51 -5.41
C ASP A 48 -10.97 -8.00 -5.19
N PRO A 49 -11.15 -7.16 -6.24
CA PRO A 49 -10.90 -5.73 -6.16
C PRO A 49 -11.64 -5.03 -5.03
N GLN A 50 -12.91 -5.39 -4.78
CA GLN A 50 -13.72 -4.74 -3.75
C GLN A 50 -13.19 -5.07 -2.36
N ARG A 51 -12.87 -6.34 -2.09
CA ARG A 51 -12.29 -6.74 -0.79
C ARG A 51 -10.93 -6.11 -0.54
N ILE A 52 -10.11 -5.98 -1.59
CA ILE A 52 -8.81 -5.31 -1.50
C ILE A 52 -9.01 -3.83 -1.20
N GLU A 53 -9.92 -3.16 -1.90
CA GLU A 53 -10.24 -1.75 -1.66
C GLU A 53 -10.76 -1.53 -0.24
N ASP A 54 -11.71 -2.34 0.24
CA ASP A 54 -12.27 -2.23 1.60
C ASP A 54 -11.18 -2.37 2.68
N TYR A 55 -10.27 -3.34 2.48
CA TYR A 55 -9.12 -3.53 3.35
C TYR A 55 -8.17 -2.33 3.35
N VAL A 56 -7.85 -1.81 2.16
CA VAL A 56 -6.98 -0.64 1.98
C VAL A 56 -7.59 0.61 2.61
N ARG A 57 -8.88 0.88 2.38
CA ARG A 57 -9.63 1.98 3.01
C ARG A 57 -9.59 1.88 4.53
N LYS A 58 -9.87 0.69 5.08
CA LYS A 58 -9.79 0.46 6.53
C LYS A 58 -8.39 0.72 7.08
N ARG A 59 -7.34 0.28 6.37
CA ARG A 59 -5.96 0.43 6.82
C ARG A 59 -5.47 1.88 6.74
N ILE A 60 -5.87 2.62 5.71
CA ILE A 60 -5.61 4.06 5.60
C ILE A 60 -6.35 4.83 6.70
N ALA A 61 -7.61 4.50 6.98
CA ALA A 61 -8.39 5.16 8.04
C ALA A 61 -7.80 4.96 9.45
N GLN A 62 -6.94 3.96 9.64
CA GLN A 62 -6.19 3.72 10.88
C GLN A 62 -4.88 4.52 10.98
N ALA A 63 -4.42 5.14 9.89
CA ALA A 63 -3.26 6.01 9.89
C ALA A 63 -3.67 7.41 10.38
N SER A 64 -3.35 7.72 11.63
CA SER A 64 -3.57 9.02 12.26
C SER A 64 -2.26 9.74 12.56
N GLY A 65 -2.28 11.06 12.71
CA GLY A 65 -1.11 11.88 13.04
C GLY A 65 -1.47 13.36 13.09
N ASP A 66 -0.58 14.16 13.66
CA ASP A 66 -0.81 15.61 13.82
C ASP A 66 -0.58 16.38 12.50
N ASP A 67 0.15 15.78 11.57
CA ASP A 67 0.43 16.32 10.25
C ASP A 67 0.37 15.25 9.15
N TRP A 68 0.30 15.72 7.91
CA TRP A 68 0.23 14.86 6.74
C TRP A 68 1.46 13.98 6.57
N LEU A 69 2.66 14.50 6.83
CA LEU A 69 3.92 13.75 6.72
C LEU A 69 3.91 12.51 7.65
N THR A 70 3.37 12.66 8.85
CA THR A 70 3.22 11.58 9.83
C THR A 70 2.20 10.54 9.37
N ILE A 71 1.07 10.97 8.80
CA ILE A 71 0.03 10.08 8.26
C ILE A 71 0.57 9.32 7.03
N ALA A 72 1.10 10.04 6.04
CA ALA A 72 1.70 9.49 4.83
C ALA A 72 2.82 8.51 5.17
N GLY A 73 3.71 8.85 6.12
CA GLY A 73 4.77 7.96 6.61
C GLY A 73 4.26 6.67 7.25
N LYS A 74 3.06 6.66 7.85
CA LYS A 74 2.43 5.43 8.35
C LYS A 74 1.87 4.56 7.23
N ILE A 75 1.28 5.17 6.20
CA ILE A 75 0.82 4.47 5.00
C ILE A 75 2.02 3.90 4.22
N ALA A 76 3.10 4.67 4.13
CA ALA A 76 4.34 4.32 3.41
C ALA A 76 5.01 3.03 3.93
N ARG A 77 4.72 2.60 5.16
CA ARG A 77 5.24 1.35 5.74
C ARG A 77 4.84 0.10 4.94
N TRP A 78 3.74 0.16 4.19
CA TRP A 78 3.21 -0.99 3.45
C TRP A 78 2.82 -0.66 2.01
N ALA A 79 2.84 0.60 1.60
CA ALA A 79 2.66 1.06 0.22
C ALA A 79 3.77 2.06 -0.13
N HIS A 80 4.13 2.19 -1.39
CA HIS A 80 5.20 3.06 -1.85
C HIS A 80 4.62 4.45 -2.04
N TRP A 81 5.14 5.41 -1.28
CA TRP A 81 4.69 6.79 -1.34
C TRP A 81 5.46 7.54 -2.43
N GLU A 82 4.81 8.35 -3.26
CA GLU A 82 5.49 9.05 -4.36
C GLU A 82 6.57 10.05 -3.92
N PHE A 83 6.48 10.53 -2.68
CA PHE A 83 7.51 11.38 -2.04
C PHE A 83 8.40 10.61 -1.07
N GLU A 84 8.37 9.26 -1.10
CA GLU A 84 9.31 8.46 -0.35
C GLU A 84 10.75 8.85 -0.72
N ASP A 85 11.57 9.11 0.30
CA ASP A 85 12.96 9.57 0.18
C ASP A 85 13.19 10.86 -0.62
N TYR A 86 12.15 11.64 -0.91
CA TYR A 86 12.28 12.93 -1.59
C TYR A 86 13.17 13.89 -0.77
N ARG A 87 14.18 14.47 -1.43
CA ARG A 87 15.03 15.53 -0.90
C ARG A 87 14.91 16.75 -1.79
N PRO A 88 14.55 17.93 -1.22
CA PRO A 88 14.45 19.19 -1.98
C PRO A 88 15.75 19.62 -2.65
#